data_AF-A0AAW9DVA0-F1
#
_entry.id   AF-A0AAW9DVA0-F1
#
_cell.length_a   1.000
_cell.length_b   1.000
_cell.length_c   1.000
_cell.angle_alpha   90.00
_cell.angle_beta   90.00
_cell.angle_gamma   90.00
#
_symmetry.space_group_name_H-M   'P 1'
#
loop_
_entity.id
_entity.type
_entity.pdbx_description
1 polymer ?
#
loop_
_entity_poly.entity_id
_entity_poly.type
_entity_poly.pdbx_seq_one_letter_code
_entity_poly.pdbx_strand_id
1 'polypeptide(L)'
;MKIGIIGLGRMGANIARRLMRDHHECVVFDKSADAVKGLEKDGATGAADVPGMIKALPTPRVVWVMLPSGKITEDTIEALAAIMESGDIIIDGGNSFYKDDIRRAETLKGRGLHYVDVGTSGGIWGIDRGYCMMIGGEADIVKHLDPIFKTLAPGIGAIDRTPHRDGHDQRAEHGYIHAGPVGAGHFVKMVHNGIEYGLMQAYAEGFDILRNKASADLPESQRYDLNLADISEVWRRGSVISSWLLDLTASALAKDEKLADFTGFVEDSGEGRWTIEAAIEEAVPAEVLTASLFARFRSRQDHTFGEKMLSAMRQGFGGHLEQGHTPVKKGD
;
A
#
# COMPACT_ATOMS: atom_id res chain seq x y z
N MET A 1 0.05 22.43 14.45
CA MET A 1 1.33 22.83 13.79
C MET A 1 1.02 23.41 12.42
N LYS A 2 1.99 24.10 11.78
CA LYS A 2 1.87 24.56 10.38
C LYS A 2 2.76 23.69 9.48
N ILE A 3 2.20 23.15 8.40
CA ILE A 3 2.84 22.13 7.56
C ILE A 3 2.57 22.37 6.07
N GLY A 4 3.58 22.15 5.23
CA GLY A 4 3.48 22.13 3.78
C GLY A 4 3.07 20.74 3.28
N ILE A 5 2.17 20.63 2.31
CA ILE A 5 1.80 19.35 1.69
C ILE A 5 1.91 19.48 0.17
N ILE A 6 2.79 18.67 -0.43
CA ILE A 6 3.01 18.60 -1.87
C ILE A 6 2.42 17.29 -2.40
N GLY A 7 1.60 17.38 -3.44
CA GLY A 7 0.91 16.24 -4.02
C GLY A 7 -0.48 16.08 -3.42
N LEU A 8 -1.48 16.60 -4.12
CA LEU A 8 -2.87 16.70 -3.66
C LEU A 8 -3.79 15.73 -4.41
N GLY A 9 -3.22 14.58 -4.79
CA GLY A 9 -4.02 13.41 -5.14
C GLY A 9 -4.89 12.96 -3.97
N ARG A 10 -5.63 11.86 -4.15
CA ARG A 10 -6.63 11.42 -3.18
C ARG A 10 -6.08 11.29 -1.74
N MET A 11 -4.88 10.74 -1.58
CA MET A 11 -4.25 10.59 -0.26
C MET A 11 -3.78 11.92 0.33
N GLY A 12 -2.99 12.71 -0.41
CA GLY A 12 -2.45 13.97 0.11
C GLY A 12 -3.54 14.99 0.46
N ALA A 13 -4.61 15.07 -0.34
CA ALA A 13 -5.76 15.90 -0.02
C ALA A 13 -6.48 15.45 1.25
N ASN A 14 -6.61 14.15 1.48
CA ASN A 14 -7.23 13.63 2.70
C ASN A 14 -6.33 13.77 3.94
N ILE A 15 -5.01 13.68 3.79
CA ILE A 15 -4.05 14.02 4.86
C ILE A 15 -4.21 15.48 5.25
N ALA A 16 -4.22 16.40 4.28
CA ALA A 16 -4.43 17.83 4.53
C ALA A 16 -5.75 18.10 5.25
N ARG A 17 -6.86 17.54 4.76
CA ARG A 17 -8.18 17.68 5.40
C ARG A 17 -8.19 17.16 6.84
N ARG A 18 -7.59 16.00 7.09
CA ARG A 18 -7.57 15.41 8.44
C ARG A 18 -6.75 16.29 9.39
N LEU A 19 -5.61 16.82 8.94
CA LEU A 19 -4.80 17.76 9.71
C LEU A 19 -5.57 19.05 10.02
N MET A 20 -6.27 19.63 9.04
CA MET A 20 -7.07 20.84 9.25
C MET A 20 -8.27 20.62 10.17
N ARG A 21 -8.89 19.43 10.16
CA ARG A 21 -9.98 19.07 11.09
C ARG A 21 -9.52 19.13 12.56
N ASP A 22 -8.23 18.94 12.83
CA ASP A 22 -7.62 19.06 14.16
C ASP A 22 -6.75 20.33 14.27
N HIS A 23 -7.15 21.40 13.58
CA HIS A 23 -6.58 22.75 13.73
C HIS A 23 -5.10 22.90 13.35
N HIS A 24 -4.53 21.99 12.55
CA HIS A 24 -3.26 22.24 11.89
C HIS A 24 -3.45 23.19 10.70
N GLU A 25 -2.50 24.10 10.49
CA GLU A 25 -2.48 24.96 9.31
C GLU A 25 -1.77 24.24 8.16
N CYS A 26 -2.46 23.98 7.06
CA CYS A 26 -1.88 23.37 5.87
C CYS A 26 -1.60 24.41 4.80
N VAL A 27 -0.35 24.51 4.36
CA VAL A 27 0.03 25.16 3.10
C VAL A 27 0.11 24.06 2.04
N VAL A 28 -0.58 24.19 0.92
CA VAL A 28 -0.74 23.07 -0.04
C VAL A 28 -0.27 23.45 -1.45
N PHE A 29 0.33 22.50 -2.15
CA PHE A 29 0.77 22.66 -3.54
C PHE A 29 0.57 21.37 -4.36
N ASP A 30 0.12 21.55 -5.60
CA ASP A 30 0.07 20.53 -6.64
C ASP A 30 0.30 21.19 -8.01
N LYS A 31 0.72 20.42 -9.01
CA LYS A 31 0.76 20.87 -10.40
C LYS A 31 -0.65 21.19 -10.93
N SER A 32 -1.67 20.53 -10.40
CA SER A 32 -3.07 20.81 -10.67
C SER A 32 -3.57 21.98 -9.83
N ALA A 33 -3.76 23.13 -10.47
CA ALA A 33 -4.37 24.30 -9.84
C ALA A 33 -5.77 24.02 -9.28
N ASP A 34 -6.52 23.11 -9.90
CA ASP A 34 -7.86 22.72 -9.42
C ASP A 34 -7.79 21.91 -8.13
N ALA A 35 -6.76 21.08 -7.95
CA ALA A 35 -6.54 20.36 -6.70
C ALA A 35 -6.21 21.32 -5.55
N VAL A 36 -5.38 22.34 -5.81
CA VAL A 36 -5.06 23.40 -4.84
C VAL A 36 -6.32 24.17 -4.46
N LYS A 37 -7.07 24.70 -5.44
CA LYS A 37 -8.34 25.41 -5.20
C LYS A 37 -9.37 24.59 -4.45
N GLY A 38 -9.37 23.27 -4.67
CA GLY A 38 -10.23 22.34 -3.94
C GLY A 38 -9.97 22.38 -2.42
N LEU A 39 -8.70 22.35 -2.02
CA LEU A 39 -8.33 22.41 -0.60
C LEU A 39 -8.37 23.82 0.00
N GLU A 40 -8.18 24.86 -0.81
CA GLU A 40 -8.40 26.25 -0.34
C GLU A 40 -9.85 26.45 0.13
N LYS A 41 -10.82 25.86 -0.58
CA LYS A 41 -12.23 25.86 -0.13
C LYS A 41 -12.44 25.11 1.19
N ASP A 42 -11.58 24.13 1.48
CA ASP A 42 -11.59 23.35 2.72
C ASP A 42 -10.79 24.03 3.86
N GLY A 43 -10.18 25.21 3.60
CA GLY A 43 -9.47 26.01 4.60
C GLY A 43 -7.94 25.99 4.51
N ALA A 44 -7.36 25.34 3.50
CA ALA A 44 -5.91 25.35 3.30
C ALA A 44 -5.42 26.68 2.71
N THR A 45 -4.13 26.98 2.90
CA THR A 45 -3.46 28.07 2.17
C THR A 45 -2.82 27.50 0.91
N GLY A 46 -3.33 27.85 -0.28
CA GLY A 46 -2.72 27.43 -1.54
C GLY A 46 -1.41 28.19 -1.82
N ALA A 47 -0.38 27.45 -2.26
CA ALA A 47 0.84 28.04 -2.80
C ALA A 47 0.85 27.95 -4.33
N ALA A 48 1.34 28.99 -5.00
CA ALA A 48 1.45 29.01 -6.46
C ALA A 48 2.59 28.11 -6.97
N ASP A 49 3.63 27.94 -6.17
CA ASP A 49 4.82 27.13 -6.44
C ASP A 49 5.49 26.69 -5.12
N VAL A 50 6.50 25.82 -5.24
CA VAL A 50 7.25 25.29 -4.09
C VAL A 50 7.99 26.41 -3.32
N PRO A 51 8.68 27.38 -3.95
CA PRO A 51 9.26 28.52 -3.22
C PRO A 51 8.23 29.34 -2.42
N GLY A 52 7.05 29.58 -2.99
CA GLY A 52 5.95 30.26 -2.32
C GLY A 52 5.46 29.50 -1.09
N MET A 53 5.40 28.16 -1.16
CA MET A 53 5.09 27.32 0.00
C MET A 53 6.15 27.49 1.10
N ILE A 54 7.43 27.34 0.77
CA ILE A 54 8.53 27.45 1.74
C ILE A 54 8.54 28.82 2.44
N LYS A 55 8.22 29.89 1.72
CA LYS A 55 8.10 31.24 2.30
C LYS A 55 6.92 31.38 3.27
N ALA A 56 5.85 30.62 3.07
CA ALA A 56 4.65 30.67 3.91
C ALA A 56 4.75 29.81 5.18
N LEU A 57 5.78 28.97 5.30
CA LEU A 57 6.02 28.10 6.45
C LEU A 57 6.98 28.74 7.48
N PRO A 58 6.74 28.56 8.79
CA PRO A 58 7.66 28.97 9.84
C PRO A 58 8.86 28.01 9.92
N THR A 59 9.96 28.46 10.52
CA THR A 59 11.13 27.60 10.80
C THR A 59 10.99 26.88 12.15
N PRO A 60 11.48 25.63 12.29
CA PRO A 60 11.89 24.75 11.20
C PRO A 60 10.67 24.36 10.34
N ARG A 61 10.84 24.39 9.02
CA ARG A 61 9.78 24.10 8.07
C ARG A 61 9.54 22.59 8.02
N VAL A 62 8.27 22.20 7.95
CA VAL A 62 7.88 20.79 7.78
C VAL A 62 7.14 20.67 6.45
N VAL A 63 7.66 19.85 5.54
CA VAL A 63 7.04 19.61 4.23
C VAL A 63 6.78 18.12 4.05
N TRP A 64 5.50 17.77 3.85
CA TRP A 64 5.04 16.43 3.52
C TRP A 64 4.91 16.26 2.01
N VAL A 65 5.67 15.33 1.45
CA VAL A 65 5.60 14.93 0.05
C VAL A 65 4.72 13.68 -0.05
N MET A 66 3.62 13.78 -0.80
CA MET A 66 2.65 12.71 -1.02
C MET A 66 2.48 12.43 -2.51
N LEU A 67 3.57 11.97 -3.14
CA LEU A 67 3.68 11.75 -4.57
C LEU A 67 3.95 10.26 -4.89
N PRO A 68 3.73 9.82 -6.13
CA PRO A 68 4.14 8.49 -6.57
C PRO A 68 5.65 8.28 -6.39
N SER A 69 6.06 7.05 -6.10
CA SER A 69 7.48 6.70 -6.00
C SER A 69 8.22 6.89 -7.32
N GLY A 70 9.55 6.99 -7.23
CA GLY A 70 10.43 7.21 -8.39
C GLY A 70 10.68 8.69 -8.68
N LYS A 71 10.87 9.02 -9.97
CA LYS A 71 11.45 10.29 -10.42
C LYS A 71 10.72 11.52 -9.91
N ILE A 72 9.39 11.50 -9.85
CA ILE A 72 8.61 12.68 -9.42
C ILE A 72 8.85 13.05 -7.95
N THR A 73 9.00 12.05 -7.08
CA THR A 73 9.34 12.25 -5.67
C THR A 73 10.80 12.69 -5.54
N GLU A 74 11.71 12.09 -6.32
CA GLU A 74 13.12 12.48 -6.33
C GLU A 74 13.31 13.96 -6.72
N ASP A 75 12.78 14.36 -7.87
CA ASP A 75 12.88 15.74 -8.37
C ASP A 75 12.29 16.75 -7.36
N THR A 76 11.22 16.37 -6.65
CA THR A 76 10.57 17.22 -5.66
C THR A 76 11.42 17.38 -4.41
N ILE A 77 12.00 16.29 -3.90
CA ILE A 77 12.90 16.33 -2.73
C ILE A 77 14.17 17.12 -3.06
N GLU A 78 14.74 16.96 -4.24
CA GLU A 78 15.89 17.75 -4.70
C GLU A 78 15.56 19.24 -4.80
N ALA A 79 14.39 19.59 -5.36
CA ALA A 79 13.93 20.97 -5.45
C ALA A 79 13.74 21.61 -4.07
N LEU A 80 13.16 20.87 -3.11
CA LEU A 80 13.04 21.28 -1.72
C LEU A 80 14.41 21.48 -1.07
N ALA A 81 15.32 20.53 -1.23
CA ALA A 81 16.67 20.56 -0.67
C ALA A 81 17.54 21.72 -1.19
N ALA A 82 17.20 22.27 -2.35
CA ALA A 82 17.89 23.42 -2.92
C ALA A 82 17.49 24.76 -2.27
N ILE A 83 16.32 24.82 -1.61
CA ILE A 83 15.74 26.08 -1.10
C ILE A 83 15.44 26.08 0.40
N MET A 84 15.40 24.91 1.04
CA MET A 84 15.20 24.76 2.48
C MET A 84 16.48 25.03 3.26
N GLU A 85 16.33 25.37 4.54
CA GLU A 85 17.41 25.78 5.43
C GLU A 85 17.76 24.66 6.44
N SER A 86 18.98 24.68 6.97
CA SER A 86 19.40 23.71 7.99
C SER A 86 18.42 23.64 9.17
N GLY A 87 18.05 22.44 9.58
CA GLY A 87 17.02 22.15 10.58
C GLY A 87 15.62 21.95 10.02
N ASP A 88 15.35 22.29 8.76
CA ASP A 88 14.06 21.99 8.13
C ASP A 88 13.88 20.48 7.87
N ILE A 89 12.63 20.04 7.79
CA ILE A 89 12.22 18.62 7.78
C ILE A 89 11.41 18.31 6.52
N ILE A 90 11.82 17.26 5.80
CA ILE A 90 11.09 16.68 4.68
C ILE A 90 10.53 15.32 5.12
N ILE A 91 9.22 15.15 4.96
CA ILE A 91 8.51 13.89 5.19
C ILE A 91 8.13 13.30 3.82
N ASP A 92 8.55 12.08 3.52
CA ASP A 92 8.00 11.31 2.40
C ASP A 92 6.94 10.34 2.94
N GLY A 93 5.67 10.60 2.64
CA GLY A 93 4.56 9.74 3.04
C GLY A 93 4.05 8.83 1.93
N GLY A 94 4.75 8.79 0.79
CA GLY A 94 4.40 7.97 -0.35
C GLY A 94 4.61 6.48 -0.13
N ASN A 95 4.63 5.74 -1.23
CA ASN A 95 5.02 4.33 -1.24
C ASN A 95 6.43 4.19 -1.84
N SER A 96 7.40 4.85 -1.22
CA SER A 96 8.80 4.83 -1.65
C SER A 96 9.50 3.54 -1.24
N PHE A 97 10.54 3.16 -1.99
CA PHE A 97 11.39 2.04 -1.63
C PHE A 97 12.39 2.47 -0.56
N TYR A 98 12.49 1.71 0.55
CA TYR A 98 13.26 2.13 1.72
C TYR A 98 14.74 2.43 1.46
N LYS A 99 15.35 1.79 0.45
CA LYS A 99 16.74 2.06 0.07
C LYS A 99 16.91 3.45 -0.56
N ASP A 100 15.89 3.98 -1.23
CA ASP A 100 15.89 5.37 -1.71
C ASP A 100 15.83 6.34 -0.53
N ASP A 101 15.06 6.03 0.52
CA ASP A 101 14.96 6.88 1.70
C ASP A 101 16.32 7.02 2.41
N ILE A 102 17.04 5.91 2.56
CA ILE A 102 18.40 5.90 3.13
C ILE A 102 19.33 6.81 2.30
N ARG A 103 19.36 6.63 0.97
CA ARG A 103 20.16 7.43 0.05
C ARG A 103 19.79 8.93 0.11
N ARG A 104 18.50 9.25 0.14
CA ARG A 104 18.00 10.63 0.24
C ARG A 104 18.44 11.28 1.55
N ALA A 105 18.25 10.60 2.67
CA ALA A 105 18.67 11.12 3.97
C ALA A 105 20.17 11.38 4.07
N GLU A 106 21.02 10.51 3.51
CA GLU A 106 22.47 10.76 3.44
C GLU A 106 22.79 12.05 2.67
N THR A 107 22.12 12.26 1.53
CA THR A 107 22.31 13.45 0.69
C THR A 107 21.81 14.72 1.41
N LEU A 108 20.66 14.64 2.08
CA LEU A 108 20.03 15.74 2.79
C LEU A 108 20.79 16.14 4.07
N LYS A 109 21.39 15.16 4.76
CA LYS A 109 22.21 15.39 5.95
C LYS A 109 23.39 16.31 5.68
N GLY A 110 24.00 16.23 4.49
CA GLY A 110 25.07 17.15 4.06
C GLY A 110 24.64 18.62 3.98
N ARG A 111 23.34 18.89 3.94
CA ARG A 111 22.72 20.23 3.93
C ARG A 111 22.12 20.63 5.28
N GLY A 112 22.24 19.77 6.30
CA GLY A 112 21.60 19.96 7.59
C GLY A 112 20.08 19.76 7.58
N LEU A 113 19.54 19.09 6.56
CA LEU A 113 18.10 18.80 6.45
C LEU A 113 17.77 17.45 7.07
N HIS A 114 16.62 17.35 7.71
CA HIS A 114 16.11 16.10 8.28
C HIS A 114 15.14 15.42 7.32
N TYR A 115 15.20 14.10 7.28
CA TYR A 115 14.35 13.27 6.42
C TYR A 115 13.60 12.23 7.25
N VAL A 116 12.30 12.08 6.97
CA VAL A 116 11.41 11.15 7.66
C VAL A 116 10.60 10.39 6.62
N ASP A 117 10.74 9.07 6.58
CA ASP A 117 9.92 8.18 5.75
C ASP A 117 8.70 7.69 6.54
N VAL A 118 7.51 7.77 5.93
CA VAL A 118 6.25 7.45 6.61
C VAL A 118 5.38 6.54 5.76
N GLY A 119 5.52 5.25 6.04
CA GLY A 119 4.60 4.25 5.53
C GLY A 119 3.19 4.49 6.03
N THR A 120 2.27 4.83 5.13
CA THR A 120 0.87 5.16 5.48
C THR A 120 -0.10 4.11 4.94
N SER A 121 -0.92 3.48 5.80
CA SER A 121 -1.92 2.47 5.45
C SER A 121 -3.34 2.87 5.89
N GLY A 122 -4.37 2.28 5.27
CA GLY A 122 -5.79 2.60 5.48
C GLY A 122 -6.49 3.21 4.25
N GLY A 123 -5.71 3.70 3.28
CA GLY A 123 -6.21 4.18 1.99
C GLY A 123 -7.27 5.28 2.12
N ILE A 124 -8.29 5.23 1.27
CA ILE A 124 -9.33 6.26 1.21
C ILE A 124 -10.16 6.39 2.50
N TRP A 125 -10.17 5.36 3.33
CA TRP A 125 -10.96 5.33 4.57
C TRP A 125 -10.28 6.06 5.72
N GLY A 126 -8.98 6.37 5.61
CA GLY A 126 -8.23 6.99 6.70
C GLY A 126 -8.61 8.45 6.98
N ILE A 127 -9.31 9.13 6.08
CA ILE A 127 -9.89 10.46 6.37
C ILE A 127 -10.84 10.39 7.56
N ASP A 128 -11.64 9.33 7.66
CA ASP A 128 -12.61 9.15 8.73
C ASP A 128 -12.06 8.25 9.84
N ARG A 129 -11.38 7.17 9.49
CA ARG A 129 -10.89 6.15 10.45
C ARG A 129 -9.49 6.42 11.01
N GLY A 130 -8.73 7.33 10.42
CA GLY A 130 -7.30 7.49 10.67
C GLY A 130 -6.44 6.50 9.88
N TYR A 131 -5.15 6.79 9.80
CA TYR A 131 -4.17 6.03 9.03
C TYR A 131 -3.24 5.25 9.95
N CYS A 132 -2.98 3.98 9.65
CA CYS A 132 -1.87 3.26 10.30
C CYS A 132 -0.55 3.84 9.78
N MET A 133 0.35 4.28 10.67
CA MET A 133 1.57 4.99 10.28
C MET A 133 2.83 4.32 10.83
N MET A 134 3.76 4.01 9.94
CA MET A 134 5.06 3.40 10.24
C MET A 134 6.15 4.39 9.89
N ILE A 135 6.84 4.92 10.89
CA ILE A 135 7.68 6.12 10.75
C ILE A 135 9.16 5.75 10.92
N GLY A 136 9.98 6.05 9.93
CA GLY A 136 11.44 6.00 10.00
C GLY A 136 12.04 7.40 10.10
N GLY A 137 13.05 7.59 10.93
CA GLY A 137 13.72 8.89 11.09
C GLY A 137 14.46 9.06 12.40
N GLU A 138 15.10 10.22 12.56
CA GLU A 138 15.77 10.62 13.80
C GLU A 138 14.76 10.76 14.95
N ALA A 139 15.07 10.19 16.13
CA ALA A 139 14.12 10.10 17.23
C ALA A 139 13.58 11.46 17.70
N ASP A 140 14.44 12.47 17.81
CA ASP A 140 14.04 13.82 18.24
C ASP A 140 13.18 14.53 17.20
N ILE A 141 13.43 14.28 15.91
CA ILE A 141 12.62 14.83 14.81
C ILE A 141 11.26 14.14 14.77
N VAL A 142 11.21 12.82 14.88
CA VAL A 142 9.95 12.06 14.97
C VAL A 142 9.13 12.50 16.19
N LYS A 143 9.79 12.78 17.32
CA LYS A 143 9.13 13.32 18.52
C LYS A 143 8.60 14.74 18.29
N HIS A 144 9.33 15.60 17.59
CA HIS A 144 8.84 16.94 17.21
C HIS A 144 7.59 16.87 16.33
N LEU A 145 7.51 15.86 15.44
CA LEU A 145 6.39 15.63 14.54
C LEU A 145 5.22 14.85 15.16
N ASP A 146 5.33 14.38 16.41
CA ASP A 146 4.29 13.58 17.08
C ASP A 146 2.87 14.17 16.99
N PRO A 147 2.65 15.51 17.12
CA PRO A 147 1.32 16.08 16.94
C PRO A 147 0.71 15.81 15.56
N ILE A 148 1.50 15.78 14.49
CA ILE A 148 1.03 15.47 13.13
C ILE A 148 0.59 14.01 13.04
N PHE A 149 1.42 13.08 13.54
CA PHE A 149 1.13 11.66 13.50
C PHE A 149 -0.07 11.28 14.36
N LYS A 150 -0.16 11.84 15.56
CA LYS A 150 -1.30 11.64 16.45
C LYS A 150 -2.63 12.04 15.82
N THR A 151 -2.66 13.17 15.10
CA THR A 151 -3.85 13.64 14.37
C THR A 151 -4.22 12.73 13.20
N LEU A 152 -3.21 12.26 12.46
CA LEU A 152 -3.43 11.40 11.30
C LEU A 152 -3.81 9.97 11.68
N ALA A 153 -3.33 9.47 12.82
CA ALA A 153 -3.60 8.11 13.28
C ALA A 153 -5.06 7.90 13.73
N PRO A 154 -5.52 6.64 13.89
CA PRO A 154 -6.87 6.30 14.35
C PRO A 154 -7.14 6.70 15.81
N GLY A 155 -6.10 6.79 16.64
CA GLY A 155 -6.27 6.83 18.09
C GLY A 155 -6.59 5.44 18.65
N ILE A 156 -7.02 5.38 19.92
CA ILE A 156 -7.24 4.10 20.62
C ILE A 156 -8.37 3.25 19.99
N GLY A 157 -9.28 3.88 19.25
CA GLY A 157 -10.36 3.20 18.55
C GLY A 157 -11.30 2.43 19.47
N ALA A 158 -11.92 1.38 18.90
CA ALA A 158 -12.85 0.48 19.59
C ALA A 158 -12.32 -0.96 19.67
N ILE A 159 -11.05 -1.18 19.34
CA ILE A 159 -10.40 -2.49 19.44
C ILE A 159 -10.00 -2.70 20.91
N ASP A 160 -10.30 -3.88 21.45
CA ASP A 160 -9.88 -4.21 22.81
C ASP A 160 -8.35 -4.12 22.94
N ARG A 161 -7.90 -3.51 24.03
CA ARG A 161 -6.47 -3.42 24.33
C ARG A 161 -5.88 -4.82 24.40
N THR A 162 -4.73 -5.00 23.75
CA THR A 162 -4.04 -6.29 23.74
C THR A 162 -3.59 -6.64 25.17
N PRO A 163 -3.96 -7.82 25.70
CA PRO A 163 -3.46 -8.27 27.00
C PRO A 163 -1.93 -8.29 27.07
N HIS A 164 -1.37 -8.02 28.24
CA HIS A 164 0.07 -8.04 28.51
C HIS A 164 0.91 -7.00 27.75
N ARG A 165 0.29 -5.89 27.31
CA ARG A 165 0.98 -4.79 26.60
C ARG A 165 1.55 -3.70 27.52
N ASP A 166 1.33 -3.80 28.83
CA ASP A 166 1.82 -2.81 29.78
C ASP A 166 3.35 -2.66 29.71
N GLY A 167 3.85 -1.42 29.72
CA GLY A 167 5.28 -1.11 29.61
C GLY A 167 5.83 -0.94 28.19
N HIS A 168 5.02 -1.18 27.15
CA HIS A 168 5.38 -0.91 25.76
C HIS A 168 5.00 0.53 25.32
N ASP A 169 5.53 0.96 24.17
CA ASP A 169 5.20 2.27 23.58
C ASP A 169 3.70 2.39 23.31
N GLN A 170 3.07 3.36 23.95
CA GLN A 170 1.62 3.59 23.88
C GLN A 170 1.17 4.07 22.51
N ARG A 171 2.04 4.72 21.72
CA ARG A 171 1.69 5.23 20.38
C ARG A 171 1.20 4.13 19.45
N ALA A 172 1.73 2.91 19.62
CA ALA A 172 1.29 1.74 18.87
C ALA A 172 -0.20 1.42 19.07
N GLU A 173 -0.75 1.61 20.28
CA GLU A 173 -2.18 1.46 20.56
C GLU A 173 -3.02 2.58 19.94
N HIS A 174 -2.40 3.71 19.58
CA HIS A 174 -3.02 4.79 18.82
C HIS A 174 -2.91 4.63 17.30
N GLY A 175 -2.27 3.55 16.82
CA GLY A 175 -2.14 3.20 15.41
C GLY A 175 -0.94 3.83 14.68
N TYR A 176 0.09 4.27 15.40
CA TYR A 176 1.35 4.69 14.77
C TYR A 176 2.59 4.29 15.58
N ILE A 177 3.71 4.07 14.91
CA ILE A 177 4.99 3.70 15.54
C ILE A 177 6.16 4.50 14.98
N HIS A 178 7.15 4.78 15.82
CA HIS A 178 8.50 5.05 15.37
C HIS A 178 9.19 3.70 15.14
N ALA A 179 9.23 3.27 13.88
CA ALA A 179 9.74 1.95 13.48
C ALA A 179 11.26 1.83 13.61
N GLY A 180 11.99 2.95 13.55
CA GLY A 180 13.44 2.97 13.65
C GLY A 180 14.07 4.17 12.95
N PRO A 181 15.37 4.07 12.56
CA PRO A 181 16.02 5.11 11.78
C PRO A 181 15.41 5.22 10.37
N VAL A 182 15.94 6.15 9.56
CA VAL A 182 15.48 6.35 8.18
C VAL A 182 15.46 5.02 7.40
N GLY A 183 14.39 4.82 6.64
CA GLY A 183 14.06 3.63 5.86
C GLY A 183 13.21 2.62 6.63
N ALA A 184 13.21 2.64 7.96
CA ALA A 184 12.48 1.65 8.75
C ALA A 184 10.96 1.76 8.57
N GLY A 185 10.42 2.97 8.39
CA GLY A 185 8.99 3.20 8.22
C GLY A 185 8.48 2.61 6.91
N HIS A 186 9.12 2.96 5.79
CA HIS A 186 8.79 2.39 4.49
C HIS A 186 9.11 0.89 4.39
N PHE A 187 10.14 0.38 5.05
CA PHE A 187 10.41 -1.07 5.09
C PHE A 187 9.27 -1.83 5.78
N VAL A 188 8.82 -1.38 6.96
CA VAL A 188 7.69 -2.03 7.66
C VAL A 188 6.41 -1.96 6.81
N LYS A 189 6.14 -0.83 6.16
CA LYS A 189 4.99 -0.68 5.26
C LYS A 189 5.10 -1.55 4.01
N MET A 190 6.29 -1.72 3.45
CA MET A 190 6.54 -2.63 2.33
C MET A 190 6.15 -4.06 2.72
N VAL A 191 6.65 -4.55 3.85
CA VAL A 191 6.31 -5.89 4.35
C VAL A 191 4.82 -6.02 4.68
N HIS A 192 4.18 -4.98 5.25
CA HIS A 192 2.72 -4.93 5.42
C HIS A 192 1.99 -5.20 4.10
N ASN A 193 2.39 -4.56 3.00
CA ASN A 193 1.78 -4.78 1.69
C ASN A 193 2.07 -6.20 1.14
N GLY A 194 3.27 -6.74 1.37
CA GLY A 194 3.57 -8.13 1.05
C GLY A 194 2.64 -9.11 1.78
N ILE A 195 2.42 -8.91 3.08
CA ILE A 195 1.46 -9.70 3.87
C ILE A 195 0.03 -9.52 3.34
N GLU A 196 -0.39 -8.30 3.01
CA GLU A 196 -1.69 -8.02 2.40
C GLU A 196 -1.92 -8.86 1.14
N TYR A 197 -0.90 -9.01 0.29
CA TYR A 197 -1.01 -9.83 -0.93
C TYR A 197 -1.27 -11.30 -0.60
N GLY A 198 -0.55 -11.86 0.38
CA GLY A 198 -0.75 -13.23 0.85
C GLY A 198 -2.15 -13.46 1.44
N LEU A 199 -2.64 -12.51 2.25
CA LEU A 199 -3.98 -12.58 2.84
C LEU A 199 -5.08 -12.56 1.78
N MET A 200 -4.99 -11.65 0.81
CA MET A 200 -5.94 -11.57 -0.31
C MET A 200 -5.92 -12.86 -1.13
N GLN A 201 -4.74 -13.41 -1.42
CA GLN A 201 -4.60 -14.64 -2.19
C GLN A 201 -5.23 -15.84 -1.48
N ALA A 202 -5.03 -15.96 -0.16
CA ALA A 202 -5.65 -17.03 0.64
C ALA A 202 -7.18 -17.01 0.56
N TYR A 203 -7.81 -15.83 0.63
CA TYR A 203 -9.24 -15.71 0.39
C TYR A 203 -9.60 -16.06 -1.05
N ALA A 204 -8.90 -15.50 -2.03
CA ALA A 204 -9.21 -15.71 -3.44
C ALA A 204 -9.22 -17.21 -3.81
N GLU A 205 -8.18 -17.95 -3.42
CA GLU A 205 -8.10 -19.40 -3.66
C GLU A 205 -9.19 -20.17 -2.91
N GLY A 206 -9.45 -19.82 -1.65
CA GLY A 206 -10.52 -20.45 -0.87
C GLY A 206 -11.91 -20.28 -1.50
N PHE A 207 -12.24 -19.06 -1.92
CA PHE A 207 -13.51 -18.77 -2.60
C PHE A 207 -13.59 -19.40 -3.99
N ASP A 208 -12.49 -19.48 -4.72
CA ASP A 208 -12.46 -20.18 -6.02
C ASP A 208 -12.70 -21.68 -5.85
N ILE A 209 -12.12 -22.32 -4.82
CA ILE A 209 -12.40 -23.72 -4.47
C ILE A 209 -13.89 -23.92 -4.13
N LEU A 210 -14.48 -23.05 -3.31
CA LEU A 210 -15.90 -23.11 -2.98
C LEU A 210 -16.78 -23.00 -4.23
N ARG A 211 -16.47 -22.05 -5.12
CA ARG A 211 -17.20 -21.84 -6.37
C ARG A 211 -17.13 -23.06 -7.29
N ASN A 212 -15.94 -23.64 -7.44
CA ASN A 212 -15.71 -24.78 -8.34
C ASN A 212 -16.31 -26.09 -7.82
N LYS A 213 -16.87 -26.12 -6.60
CA LYS A 213 -17.53 -27.31 -6.05
C LYS A 213 -18.79 -27.71 -6.82
N ALA A 214 -19.31 -26.83 -7.69
CA ALA A 214 -20.39 -27.15 -8.63
C ALA A 214 -19.93 -27.82 -9.95
N SER A 215 -18.62 -28.07 -10.15
CA SER A 215 -18.07 -28.57 -11.43
C SER A 215 -18.74 -29.86 -11.93
N ALA A 216 -18.95 -29.94 -13.25
CA ALA A 216 -19.46 -31.11 -13.94
C ALA A 216 -18.47 -32.30 -13.93
N ASP A 217 -17.19 -32.05 -13.64
CA ASP A 217 -16.17 -33.10 -13.52
C ASP A 217 -16.30 -33.90 -12.21
N LEU A 218 -17.07 -33.39 -11.24
CA LEU A 218 -17.33 -34.06 -9.97
C LEU A 218 -18.54 -35.00 -10.07
N PRO A 219 -18.61 -36.06 -9.25
CA PRO A 219 -19.83 -36.84 -9.07
C PRO A 219 -20.99 -35.95 -8.65
N GLU A 220 -22.18 -36.16 -9.22
CA GLU A 220 -23.37 -35.33 -8.95
C GLU A 220 -23.68 -35.21 -7.45
N SER A 221 -23.52 -36.30 -6.69
CA SER A 221 -23.72 -36.35 -5.24
C SER A 221 -22.72 -35.51 -4.43
N GLN A 222 -21.71 -34.94 -5.07
CA GLN A 222 -20.67 -34.11 -4.45
C GLN A 222 -20.64 -32.68 -5.01
N ARG A 223 -21.64 -32.29 -5.82
CA ARG A 223 -21.78 -30.94 -6.37
C ARG A 223 -22.61 -30.08 -5.44
N TYR A 224 -22.11 -28.90 -5.12
CA TYR A 224 -22.81 -27.94 -4.28
C TYR A 224 -22.88 -26.59 -4.99
N ASP A 225 -24.08 -26.06 -5.15
CA ASP A 225 -24.31 -24.67 -5.52
C ASP A 225 -24.33 -23.85 -4.22
N LEU A 226 -23.21 -23.21 -3.92
CA LEU A 226 -22.96 -22.54 -2.64
C LEU A 226 -23.20 -21.04 -2.78
N ASN A 227 -23.95 -20.47 -1.84
CA ASN A 227 -24.10 -19.01 -1.74
C ASN A 227 -22.84 -18.40 -1.10
N LEU A 228 -21.94 -17.89 -1.94
CA LEU A 228 -20.66 -17.34 -1.51
C LEU A 228 -20.83 -16.02 -0.76
N ALA A 229 -21.87 -15.24 -1.07
CA ALA A 229 -22.18 -14.01 -0.36
C ALA A 229 -22.53 -14.32 1.11
N ASP A 230 -23.44 -15.27 1.35
CA ASP A 230 -23.82 -15.67 2.72
C ASP A 230 -22.66 -16.34 3.46
N ILE A 231 -21.84 -17.15 2.79
CA ILE A 231 -20.64 -17.77 3.39
C ILE A 231 -19.65 -16.70 3.83
N SER A 232 -19.38 -15.69 2.98
CA SER A 232 -18.50 -14.59 3.35
C SER A 232 -19.06 -13.78 4.53
N GLU A 233 -20.37 -13.58 4.60
CA GLU A 233 -21.04 -12.83 5.66
C GLU A 233 -21.05 -13.58 7.00
N VAL A 234 -21.30 -14.89 7.00
CA VAL A 234 -21.33 -15.69 8.23
C VAL A 234 -19.93 -15.75 8.87
N TRP A 235 -18.87 -15.81 8.06
CA TRP A 235 -17.49 -15.84 8.56
C TRP A 235 -17.05 -14.54 9.25
N ARG A 236 -17.77 -13.43 9.07
CA ARG A 236 -17.45 -12.16 9.75
C ARG A 236 -17.74 -12.20 11.26
N ARG A 237 -18.48 -13.20 11.74
CA ARG A 237 -18.92 -13.29 13.14
C ARG A 237 -18.51 -14.61 13.76
N GLY A 238 -17.58 -14.54 14.72
CA GLY A 238 -17.15 -15.68 15.54
C GLY A 238 -16.27 -16.70 14.83
N SER A 239 -15.91 -16.48 13.56
CA SER A 239 -14.89 -17.30 12.88
C SER A 239 -13.48 -16.81 13.18
N VAL A 240 -12.49 -17.67 12.96
CA VAL A 240 -11.05 -17.35 13.14
C VAL A 240 -10.55 -16.39 12.06
N ILE A 241 -11.21 -16.34 10.90
CA ILE A 241 -10.75 -15.57 9.73
C ILE A 241 -11.48 -14.24 9.57
N SER A 242 -12.22 -13.77 10.59
CA SER A 242 -12.81 -12.43 10.55
C SER A 242 -11.72 -11.37 10.39
N SER A 243 -11.81 -10.53 9.36
CA SER A 243 -10.82 -9.49 9.06
C SER A 243 -11.41 -8.41 8.16
N TRP A 244 -10.72 -7.27 8.05
CA TRP A 244 -11.16 -6.19 7.15
C TRP A 244 -11.20 -6.61 5.68
N LEU A 245 -10.26 -7.45 5.22
CA LEU A 245 -10.30 -7.97 3.85
C LEU A 245 -11.53 -8.85 3.62
N LEU A 246 -11.94 -9.66 4.60
CA LEU A 246 -13.17 -10.44 4.52
C LEU A 246 -14.41 -9.53 4.49
N ASP A 247 -14.44 -8.43 5.26
CA ASP A 247 -15.53 -7.44 5.19
C ASP A 247 -15.67 -6.87 3.76
N LEU A 248 -14.55 -6.58 3.10
CA LEU A 248 -14.54 -6.11 1.72
C LEU A 248 -15.00 -7.19 0.74
N THR A 249 -14.55 -8.42 0.91
CA THR A 249 -15.01 -9.58 0.11
C THR A 249 -16.52 -9.77 0.24
N ALA A 250 -17.06 -9.74 1.45
CA ALA A 250 -18.50 -9.88 1.69
C ALA A 250 -19.30 -8.74 1.06
N SER A 251 -18.82 -7.49 1.20
CA SER A 251 -19.45 -6.34 0.55
C SER A 251 -19.45 -6.46 -0.98
N ALA A 252 -18.40 -7.01 -1.58
CA ALA A 252 -18.31 -7.20 -3.02
C ALA A 252 -19.26 -8.30 -3.51
N LEU A 253 -19.27 -9.46 -2.85
CA LEU A 253 -20.13 -10.60 -3.21
C LEU A 253 -21.61 -10.31 -2.96
N ALA A 254 -21.96 -9.53 -1.93
CA ALA A 254 -23.33 -9.08 -1.70
C ALA A 254 -23.84 -8.15 -2.82
N LYS A 255 -22.94 -7.39 -3.45
CA LYS A 255 -23.28 -6.54 -4.60
C LYS A 255 -23.47 -7.40 -5.86
N ASP A 256 -22.53 -8.30 -6.13
CA ASP A 256 -22.58 -9.23 -7.25
C ASP A 256 -21.75 -10.47 -6.94
N GLU A 257 -22.43 -11.60 -6.71
CA GLU A 257 -21.81 -12.88 -6.39
C GLU A 257 -20.92 -13.42 -7.52
N LYS A 258 -21.16 -12.99 -8.77
CA LYS A 258 -20.38 -13.43 -9.93
C LYS A 258 -19.14 -12.57 -10.18
N LEU A 259 -19.08 -11.39 -9.56
CA LEU A 259 -18.02 -10.39 -9.77
C LEU A 259 -17.86 -10.01 -11.25
N ALA A 260 -18.96 -9.86 -11.98
CA ALA A 260 -18.99 -9.70 -13.43
C ALA A 260 -18.36 -8.39 -13.93
N ASP A 261 -18.27 -7.37 -13.07
CA ASP A 261 -17.58 -6.10 -13.37
C ASP A 261 -16.04 -6.24 -13.39
N PHE A 262 -15.48 -7.39 -13.01
CA PHE A 262 -14.04 -7.62 -12.89
C PHE A 262 -13.54 -8.63 -13.92
N THR A 263 -12.46 -8.30 -14.64
CA THR A 263 -11.87 -9.17 -15.68
C THR A 263 -10.95 -10.24 -15.14
N GLY A 264 -10.53 -10.14 -13.86
CA GLY A 264 -9.50 -11.00 -13.27
C GLY A 264 -8.06 -10.52 -13.49
N PHE A 265 -7.83 -9.41 -14.20
CA PHE A 265 -6.51 -8.80 -14.31
C PHE A 265 -6.14 -8.06 -13.01
N VAL A 266 -5.05 -8.47 -12.34
CA VAL A 266 -4.66 -7.92 -11.03
C VAL A 266 -3.29 -7.23 -11.12
N GLU A 267 -3.26 -5.92 -10.87
CA GLU A 267 -2.01 -5.13 -10.81
C GLU A 267 -1.19 -5.36 -9.53
N ASP A 268 0.08 -4.96 -9.58
CA ASP A 268 0.97 -4.87 -8.43
C ASP A 268 1.72 -3.53 -8.46
N SER A 269 1.87 -2.88 -7.31
CA SER A 269 2.37 -1.50 -7.19
C SER A 269 3.86 -1.38 -6.85
N GLY A 270 4.56 -2.52 -6.72
CA GLY A 270 5.99 -2.58 -6.42
C GLY A 270 6.32 -3.18 -5.04
N GLU A 271 5.59 -2.84 -3.98
CA GLU A 271 5.95 -3.25 -2.61
C GLU A 271 5.90 -4.76 -2.38
N GLY A 272 5.02 -5.46 -3.10
CA GLY A 272 5.01 -6.93 -3.11
C GLY A 272 6.30 -7.51 -3.71
N ARG A 273 6.86 -6.88 -4.75
CA ARG A 273 8.14 -7.28 -5.35
C ARG A 273 9.28 -7.03 -4.37
N TRP A 274 9.35 -5.83 -3.82
CA TRP A 274 10.40 -5.44 -2.87
C TRP A 274 10.39 -6.29 -1.59
N THR A 275 9.21 -6.75 -1.14
CA THR A 275 9.11 -7.72 -0.04
C THR A 275 9.81 -9.04 -0.38
N ILE A 276 9.62 -9.57 -1.60
CA ILE A 276 10.29 -10.81 -2.03
C ILE A 276 11.78 -10.59 -2.25
N GLU A 277 12.18 -9.43 -2.78
CA GLU A 277 13.59 -9.05 -2.90
C GLU A 277 14.27 -9.01 -1.51
N ALA A 278 13.64 -8.39 -0.51
CA ALA A 278 14.13 -8.38 0.86
C ALA A 278 14.23 -9.81 1.46
N ALA A 279 13.20 -10.64 1.25
CA ALA A 279 13.23 -12.04 1.70
C ALA A 279 14.40 -12.82 1.07
N ILE A 280 14.73 -12.58 -0.21
CA ILE A 280 15.88 -13.18 -0.88
C ILE A 280 17.20 -12.68 -0.26
N GLU A 281 17.33 -11.37 -0.05
CA GLU A 281 18.51 -10.77 0.57
C GLU A 281 18.78 -11.31 1.98
N GLU A 282 17.72 -11.55 2.74
CA GLU A 282 17.76 -12.08 4.12
C GLU A 282 17.79 -13.62 4.18
N ALA A 283 17.66 -14.30 3.04
CA ALA A 283 17.49 -15.76 2.94
C ALA A 283 16.31 -16.30 3.79
N VAL A 284 15.20 -15.55 3.83
CA VAL A 284 13.96 -15.91 4.52
C VAL A 284 13.02 -16.65 3.56
N PRO A 285 12.54 -17.86 3.90
CA PRO A 285 11.51 -18.54 3.12
C PRO A 285 10.18 -17.76 3.12
N ALA A 286 9.65 -17.46 1.93
CA ALA A 286 8.47 -16.61 1.74
C ALA A 286 7.54 -17.18 0.66
N GLU A 287 7.22 -18.47 0.73
CA GLU A 287 6.52 -19.24 -0.31
C GLU A 287 5.14 -18.67 -0.63
N VAL A 288 4.32 -18.40 0.38
CA VAL A 288 2.95 -17.88 0.21
C VAL A 288 2.98 -16.47 -0.38
N LEU A 289 3.86 -15.61 0.12
CA LEU A 289 3.97 -14.24 -0.39
C LEU A 289 4.47 -14.24 -1.85
N THR A 290 5.44 -15.09 -2.16
CA THR A 290 5.97 -15.26 -3.52
C THR A 290 4.89 -15.76 -4.47
N ALA A 291 4.15 -16.80 -4.09
CA ALA A 291 3.05 -17.35 -4.87
C ALA A 291 1.95 -16.30 -5.09
N SER A 292 1.59 -15.52 -4.07
CA SER A 292 0.59 -14.45 -4.19
C SER A 292 0.99 -13.35 -5.18
N LEU A 293 2.28 -13.01 -5.24
CA LEU A 293 2.80 -12.08 -6.24
C LEU A 293 2.75 -12.69 -7.64
N PHE A 294 3.14 -13.96 -7.78
CA PHE A 294 3.15 -14.65 -9.07
C PHE A 294 1.74 -14.93 -9.62
N ALA A 295 0.75 -15.13 -8.77
CA ALA A 295 -0.66 -15.19 -9.17
C ALA A 295 -1.08 -13.91 -9.91
N ARG A 296 -0.65 -12.74 -9.42
CA ARG A 296 -0.87 -11.46 -10.12
C ARG A 296 -0.17 -11.43 -11.46
N PHE A 297 1.08 -11.89 -11.57
CA PHE A 297 1.78 -11.96 -12.86
C PHE A 297 1.09 -12.91 -13.85
N ARG A 298 0.60 -14.06 -13.36
CA ARG A 298 -0.12 -15.04 -14.18
C ARG A 298 -1.44 -14.49 -14.67
N SER A 299 -2.15 -13.70 -13.86
CA SER A 299 -3.44 -13.09 -14.20
C SER A 299 -3.42 -12.17 -15.42
N ARG A 300 -2.23 -11.73 -15.86
CA ARG A 300 -2.04 -10.77 -16.97
C ARG A 300 -1.68 -11.43 -18.30
N GLN A 301 -1.71 -12.76 -18.37
CA GLN A 301 -1.27 -13.53 -19.52
C GLN A 301 -2.30 -14.60 -19.86
N ASP A 302 -2.53 -14.87 -21.15
CA ASP A 302 -3.38 -16.00 -21.56
C ASP A 302 -2.59 -17.31 -21.49
N HIS A 303 -1.50 -17.42 -22.25
CA HIS A 303 -0.56 -18.54 -22.22
C HIS A 303 0.89 -18.06 -22.20
N THR A 304 1.73 -18.70 -21.38
CA THR A 304 3.13 -18.32 -21.23
C THR A 304 4.04 -19.06 -22.22
N PHE A 305 5.23 -18.53 -22.48
CA PHE A 305 6.25 -19.27 -23.24
C PHE A 305 6.65 -20.57 -22.53
N GLY A 306 6.69 -20.57 -21.20
CA GLY A 306 6.96 -21.77 -20.40
C GLY A 306 5.95 -22.88 -20.66
N GLU A 307 4.66 -22.56 -20.73
CA GLU A 307 3.59 -23.53 -21.06
C GLU A 307 3.78 -24.14 -22.46
N LYS A 308 4.13 -23.33 -23.46
CA LYS A 308 4.44 -23.82 -24.82
C LYS A 308 5.66 -24.75 -24.82
N MET A 309 6.69 -24.44 -24.04
CA MET A 309 7.86 -25.31 -23.85
C MET A 309 7.48 -26.64 -23.20
N LEU A 310 6.58 -26.63 -22.21
CA LEU A 310 6.05 -27.86 -21.60
C LEU A 310 5.32 -28.73 -22.64
N SER A 311 4.43 -28.15 -23.46
CA SER A 311 3.76 -28.86 -24.56
C SER A 311 4.78 -29.46 -25.54
N ALA A 312 5.77 -28.66 -25.97
CA ALA A 312 6.82 -29.12 -26.89
C ALA A 312 7.65 -30.29 -26.32
N MET A 313 8.03 -30.22 -25.04
CA MET A 313 8.74 -31.32 -24.38
C MET A 313 7.87 -32.58 -24.30
N ARG A 314 6.60 -32.47 -23.88
CA ARG A 314 5.65 -33.60 -23.80
C ARG A 314 5.42 -34.26 -25.15
N GLN A 315 5.35 -33.48 -26.22
CA GLN A 315 5.30 -34.00 -27.58
C GLN A 315 6.61 -34.70 -27.95
N GLY A 316 7.75 -34.08 -27.66
CA GLY A 316 9.08 -34.58 -28.04
C GLY A 316 9.45 -35.91 -27.38
N PHE A 317 9.21 -36.08 -26.08
CA PHE A 317 9.57 -37.33 -25.38
C PHE A 317 8.45 -38.39 -25.39
N GLY A 318 7.18 -37.96 -25.36
CA GLY A 318 6.04 -38.85 -25.10
C GLY A 318 5.02 -38.94 -26.23
N GLY A 319 5.20 -38.18 -27.32
CA GLY A 319 4.24 -38.11 -28.42
C GLY A 319 2.89 -37.50 -28.03
N HIS A 320 2.79 -36.82 -26.88
CA HIS A 320 1.54 -36.21 -26.43
C HIS A 320 1.17 -35.04 -27.36
N LEU A 321 0.02 -35.16 -28.03
CA LEU A 321 -0.57 -34.05 -28.78
C LEU A 321 -1.26 -33.10 -27.81
N GLU A 322 -1.05 -31.80 -28.03
CA GLU A 322 -1.76 -30.75 -27.32
C GLU A 322 -3.24 -30.76 -27.71
N GLN A 323 -4.13 -30.71 -26.71
CA GLN A 323 -5.57 -30.68 -26.96
C GLN A 323 -5.97 -29.36 -27.64
N GLY A 324 -6.82 -29.43 -28.67
CA GLY A 324 -7.25 -28.25 -29.42
C GLY A 324 -6.24 -27.74 -30.45
N HIS A 325 -5.05 -28.34 -30.56
CA HIS A 325 -4.08 -28.03 -31.60
C HIS A 325 -4.16 -29.05 -32.74
N THR A 326 -4.65 -28.64 -33.91
CA THR A 326 -4.50 -29.43 -35.14
C THR A 326 -3.12 -29.13 -35.72
N PRO A 327 -2.19 -30.11 -35.79
CA PRO A 327 -0.88 -29.87 -36.36
C PRO A 327 -1.03 -29.38 -37.80
N VAL A 328 -0.34 -28.30 -38.16
CA VAL A 328 -0.18 -27.94 -39.57
C VAL A 328 0.57 -29.10 -40.23
N LYS A 329 -0.12 -29.84 -41.11
CA LYS A 329 0.52 -30.87 -41.93
C LYS A 329 1.67 -30.19 -42.67
N LYS A 330 2.91 -30.60 -42.38
CA LYS A 330 4.06 -30.27 -43.23
C LYS A 330 3.71 -30.80 -44.62
N GLY A 331 3.57 -29.88 -45.58
CA GLY A 331 3.49 -30.22 -46.99
C GLY A 331 4.80 -30.90 -47.41
N ASP A 332 4.66 -31.89 -48.29
CA ASP A 332 5.73 -32.64 -48.94
C ASP A 332 6.72 -31.75 -49.70
#